data_AF-A0A257KNC1-F1
#
_entry.id   AF-A0A257KNC1-F1
#
_cell.length_a   1.000
_cell.length_b   1.000
_cell.length_c   1.000
_cell.angle_alpha   90.00
_cell.angle_beta   90.00
_cell.angle_gamma   90.00
#
_symmetry.space_group_name_H-M   'P 1'
#
loop_
_entity.id
_entity.type
_entity.pdbx_description
1 polymer ?
#
loop_
_entity_poly.entity_id
_entity_poly.type
_entity_poly.pdbx_seq_one_letter_code
_entity_poly.pdbx_strand_id
1 'polypeptide(L)'
;MQAWEYQPLGPFLAKNFASTVSPWLVTMEALAPFRQAFVRPAVDGGSPAPLPYLDSAANRAAGAIDITLEVWLHTARAAAAAEPAVRLSQGRWPDAAWWTAAQLLTHHTSNGCNLQPGDLLGTGTLSGPQPDQAGSLLELTLGGKQAIDLPGGEQRRFMQDGDTLILRGFAQRDGARRIGLGECRGTVLPAPVTPG
;
A
#
# COMPACT_ATOMS: atom_id res chain seq x y z
N MET A 1 -2.54 20.22 -6.03
CA MET A 1 -3.45 19.06 -6.19
C MET A 1 -2.88 18.20 -7.31
N GLN A 2 -2.73 16.88 -7.10
CA GLN A 2 -1.95 16.03 -8.00
C GLN A 2 -2.36 16.14 -9.47
N ALA A 3 -3.67 16.11 -9.76
CA ALA A 3 -4.19 16.14 -11.14
C ALA A 3 -3.80 17.41 -11.92
N TRP A 4 -3.55 18.53 -11.22
CA TRP A 4 -3.11 19.78 -11.84
C TRP A 4 -1.59 19.84 -12.02
N GLU A 5 -0.82 19.39 -11.04
CA GLU A 5 0.63 19.62 -10.99
C GLU A 5 1.48 18.53 -11.66
N TYR A 6 0.96 17.32 -11.84
CA TYR A 6 1.81 16.16 -12.19
C TYR A 6 2.35 16.17 -13.61
N GLN A 7 1.78 16.97 -14.52
CA GLN A 7 2.27 17.05 -15.89
C GLN A 7 3.24 18.23 -16.04
N PRO A 8 4.45 18.04 -16.59
CA PRO A 8 5.05 16.79 -17.10
C PRO A 8 5.97 16.06 -16.10
N LEU A 9 6.18 16.61 -14.90
CA LEU A 9 7.31 16.24 -14.03
C LEU A 9 6.98 15.22 -12.93
N GLY A 10 5.73 14.77 -12.86
CA GLY A 10 5.25 13.85 -11.83
C GLY A 10 4.74 14.55 -10.56
N PRO A 11 4.22 13.77 -9.59
CA PRO A 11 3.64 14.29 -8.35
C PRO A 11 4.67 15.04 -7.50
N PHE A 12 4.26 16.14 -6.84
CA PHE A 12 5.13 16.91 -5.98
C PHE A 12 4.42 17.32 -4.67
N LEU A 13 3.77 18.49 -4.65
CA LEU A 13 3.11 19.05 -3.46
C LEU A 13 1.96 18.17 -2.96
N ALA A 14 1.31 17.44 -3.86
CA ALA A 14 0.24 16.51 -3.51
C ALA A 14 0.74 15.21 -2.83
N LYS A 15 2.06 15.05 -2.62
CA LYS A 15 2.65 13.89 -1.95
C LYS A 15 3.67 14.24 -0.87
N ASN A 16 4.33 15.41 -0.95
CA ASN A 16 5.39 15.78 -0.01
C ASN A 16 4.88 16.35 1.33
N PHE A 17 3.56 16.54 1.50
CA PHE A 17 3.00 17.11 2.73
C PHE A 17 3.04 16.13 3.93
N ALA A 18 2.93 14.82 3.68
CA ALA A 18 3.05 13.80 4.70
C ALA A 18 3.28 12.41 4.08
N SER A 19 4.12 11.60 4.72
CA SER A 19 4.24 10.16 4.49
C SER A 19 4.48 9.49 5.83
N THR A 20 3.72 8.44 6.15
CA THR A 20 3.78 7.75 7.44
C THR A 20 4.24 6.32 7.23
N VAL A 21 5.15 5.85 8.09
CA VAL A 21 5.65 4.47 8.10
C VAL A 21 5.39 3.84 9.46
N SER A 22 5.20 2.52 9.51
CA SER A 22 5.13 1.79 10.78
C SER A 22 6.48 1.86 11.51
N PRO A 23 6.49 1.86 12.85
CA PRO A 23 7.74 2.03 13.61
C PRO A 23 8.63 0.78 13.63
N TRP A 24 8.10 -0.38 13.25
CA TRP A 24 8.82 -1.66 13.34
C TRP A 24 9.38 -2.09 11.99
N LEU A 25 10.71 -2.18 11.89
CA LEU A 25 11.40 -2.77 10.76
C LEU A 25 11.42 -4.30 10.90
N VAL A 26 10.54 -4.98 10.19
CA VAL A 26 10.53 -6.45 10.11
C VAL A 26 11.59 -6.89 9.11
N THR A 27 12.53 -7.74 9.55
CA THR A 27 13.66 -8.14 8.71
C THR A 27 13.27 -9.17 7.65
N MET A 28 14.07 -9.27 6.60
CA MET A 28 13.84 -10.24 5.52
C MET A 28 14.02 -11.70 5.98
N GLU A 29 14.84 -11.92 7.00
CA GLU A 29 15.03 -13.23 7.64
C GLU A 29 13.77 -13.66 8.39
N ALA A 30 13.13 -12.74 9.13
CA ALA A 30 11.86 -13.00 9.79
C ALA A 30 10.74 -13.33 8.78
N LEU A 31 10.81 -12.73 7.58
CA LEU A 31 9.86 -12.96 6.49
C LEU A 31 10.20 -14.18 5.61
N ALA A 32 11.37 -14.81 5.79
CA ALA A 32 11.81 -15.93 4.95
C ALA A 32 10.80 -17.10 4.89
N PRO A 33 10.13 -17.51 5.99
CA PRO A 33 9.13 -18.58 5.95
C PRO A 33 7.89 -18.28 5.09
N PHE A 34 7.66 -17.01 4.77
CA PHE A 34 6.49 -16.53 4.01
C PHE A 34 6.82 -16.22 2.55
N ARG A 35 8.06 -16.51 2.11
CA ARG A 35 8.40 -16.46 0.69
C ARG A 35 7.63 -17.52 -0.09
N GLN A 36 7.36 -17.21 -1.36
CA GLN A 36 6.74 -18.13 -2.31
C GLN A 36 7.17 -17.79 -3.75
N ALA A 37 6.83 -18.69 -4.67
CA ALA A 37 7.05 -18.47 -6.09
C ALA A 37 6.40 -17.15 -6.52
N PHE A 38 7.16 -16.33 -7.23
CA PHE A 38 6.61 -15.11 -7.82
C PHE A 38 5.92 -15.45 -9.12
N VAL A 39 4.60 -15.26 -9.13
CA VAL A 39 3.78 -15.34 -10.33
C VAL A 39 3.34 -13.93 -10.65
N ARG A 40 3.69 -13.45 -11.84
CA ARG A 40 3.24 -12.14 -12.30
C ARG A 40 1.71 -12.19 -12.47
N PRO A 41 0.95 -11.21 -11.98
CA PRO A 41 -0.50 -11.18 -12.19
C PRO A 41 -0.84 -11.35 -13.67
N ALA A 42 -1.91 -12.10 -13.95
CA ALA A 42 -2.36 -12.31 -15.32
C ALA A 42 -2.96 -11.02 -15.88
N VAL A 43 -2.68 -10.74 -17.16
CA VAL A 43 -3.32 -9.67 -17.93
C VAL A 43 -3.83 -10.25 -19.24
N ASP A 44 -4.84 -9.61 -19.83
CA ASP A 44 -5.36 -9.99 -21.13
C ASP A 44 -4.24 -9.99 -22.18
N GLY A 45 -4.07 -11.10 -22.90
CA GLY A 45 -2.98 -11.29 -23.85
C GLY A 45 -1.68 -11.87 -23.27
N GLY A 46 -1.65 -12.15 -21.96
CA GLY A 46 -0.50 -12.74 -21.27
C GLY A 46 0.52 -11.70 -20.81
N SER A 47 1.20 -11.99 -19.69
CA SER A 47 2.14 -11.06 -19.09
C SER A 47 3.50 -11.13 -19.81
N PRO A 48 4.03 -10.03 -20.36
CA PRO A 48 5.29 -10.06 -21.09
C PRO A 48 6.44 -10.47 -20.17
N ALA A 49 7.40 -11.21 -20.73
CA ALA A 49 8.61 -11.58 -20.01
C ALA A 49 9.41 -10.30 -19.65
N PRO A 50 9.92 -10.19 -18.41
CA PRO A 50 10.81 -9.08 -18.06
C PRO A 50 12.15 -9.18 -18.82
N LEU A 51 12.86 -8.06 -18.94
CA LEU A 51 14.22 -8.04 -19.47
C LEU A 51 15.16 -8.92 -18.62
N PRO A 52 16.24 -9.48 -19.21
CA PRO A 52 17.09 -10.45 -18.50
C PRO A 52 17.65 -9.97 -17.15
N TYR A 53 17.98 -8.68 -17.01
CA TYR A 53 18.50 -8.13 -15.75
C TYR A 53 17.45 -8.04 -14.63
N LEU A 54 16.16 -8.21 -14.95
CA LEU A 54 15.04 -8.22 -14.00
C LEU A 54 14.52 -9.64 -13.75
N ASP A 55 15.22 -10.68 -14.20
CA ASP A 55 14.81 -12.06 -14.06
C ASP A 55 15.91 -12.93 -13.46
N SER A 56 15.52 -13.86 -12.59
CA SER A 56 16.42 -14.87 -12.04
C SER A 56 15.63 -16.08 -11.53
N ALA A 57 16.27 -17.25 -11.51
CA ALA A 57 15.66 -18.46 -10.97
C ALA A 57 15.25 -18.29 -9.49
N ALA A 58 16.08 -17.61 -8.70
CA ALA A 58 15.78 -17.31 -7.29
C ALA A 58 14.54 -16.40 -7.16
N ASN A 59 14.42 -15.37 -8.00
CA ASN A 59 13.27 -14.48 -7.96
C ASN A 59 11.97 -15.20 -8.38
N ARG A 60 12.02 -16.07 -9.40
CA ARG A 60 10.87 -16.88 -9.78
C ARG A 60 10.45 -17.85 -8.67
N ALA A 61 11.40 -18.49 -8.00
CA ALA A 61 11.13 -19.49 -6.98
C ALA A 61 10.67 -18.91 -5.63
N ALA A 62 11.14 -17.71 -5.26
CA ALA A 62 10.96 -17.17 -3.90
C ALA A 62 10.87 -15.63 -3.82
N GLY A 63 10.58 -14.94 -4.93
CA GLY A 63 10.58 -13.48 -5.02
C GLY A 63 9.35 -12.81 -4.38
N ALA A 64 8.24 -13.52 -4.25
CA ALA A 64 7.04 -13.02 -3.58
C ALA A 64 7.12 -13.26 -2.07
N ILE A 65 6.49 -12.38 -1.28
CA ILE A 65 6.37 -12.50 0.17
C ILE A 65 4.88 -12.42 0.52
N ASP A 66 4.36 -13.46 1.16
CA ASP A 66 2.94 -13.54 1.52
C ASP A 66 2.61 -12.69 2.75
N ILE A 67 2.27 -11.44 2.49
CA ILE A 67 1.85 -10.46 3.49
C ILE A 67 0.40 -10.08 3.21
N THR A 68 -0.47 -10.30 4.19
CA THR A 68 -1.82 -9.72 4.21
C THR A 68 -1.72 -8.25 4.60
N LEU A 69 -2.44 -7.40 3.87
CA LEU A 69 -2.50 -5.95 4.03
C LEU A 69 -3.95 -5.54 4.29
N GLU A 70 -4.17 -4.69 5.28
CA GLU A 70 -5.49 -4.18 5.61
C GLU A 70 -5.46 -2.66 5.72
N VAL A 71 -6.52 -2.02 5.22
CA VAL A 71 -6.78 -0.59 5.37
C VAL A 71 -8.03 -0.42 6.21
N TRP A 72 -7.92 0.35 7.28
CA TRP A 72 -9.00 0.63 8.22
C TRP A 72 -9.22 2.14 8.33
N LEU A 73 -10.48 2.51 8.51
CA LEU A 73 -10.92 3.89 8.72
C LEU A 73 -11.64 4.00 10.07
N HIS A 74 -11.23 4.98 10.86
CA HIS A 74 -11.91 5.36 12.08
C HIS A 74 -12.42 6.79 11.90
N THR A 75 -13.73 6.95 11.71
CA THR A 75 -14.32 8.28 11.49
C THR A 75 -14.29 9.11 12.76
N ALA A 76 -14.28 10.44 12.62
CA ALA A 76 -14.37 11.35 13.77
C ALA A 76 -15.60 11.05 14.65
N ARG A 77 -16.74 10.72 14.02
CA ARG A 77 -17.98 10.35 14.72
C ARG A 77 -17.84 9.02 15.46
N ALA A 78 -17.33 7.97 14.81
CA ALA A 78 -17.11 6.68 15.45
C ALA A 78 -16.17 6.82 16.66
N ALA A 79 -15.09 7.61 16.53
CA ALA A 79 -14.18 7.88 17.64
C ALA A 79 -14.88 8.59 18.80
N ALA A 80 -15.72 9.59 18.53
CA ALA A 80 -16.49 10.30 19.56
C ALA A 80 -17.55 9.40 20.24
N ALA A 81 -18.08 8.42 19.51
CA ALA A 81 -19.04 7.44 20.02
C ALA A 81 -18.38 6.19 20.65
N ALA A 82 -17.04 6.13 20.71
CA ALA A 82 -16.28 4.96 21.12
C ALA A 82 -16.59 3.68 20.32
N GLU A 83 -16.96 3.84 19.05
CA GLU A 83 -17.19 2.75 18.10
C GLU A 83 -15.86 2.31 17.45
N PRO A 84 -15.73 1.05 17.04
CA PRO A 84 -14.49 0.56 16.43
C PRO A 84 -14.28 1.10 15.02
N ALA A 85 -13.01 1.12 14.58
CA ALA A 85 -12.65 1.35 13.19
C ALA A 85 -13.24 0.27 12.26
N VAL A 86 -13.48 0.65 11.01
CA VAL A 86 -14.06 -0.20 9.97
C VAL A 86 -12.99 -0.56 8.94
N ARG A 87 -12.88 -1.83 8.57
CA ARG A 87 -11.97 -2.26 7.51
C ARG A 87 -12.56 -1.90 6.16
N LEU A 88 -11.84 -1.09 5.39
CA LEU A 88 -12.23 -0.67 4.05
C LEU A 88 -11.75 -1.64 2.99
N SER A 89 -10.53 -2.16 3.14
CA SER A 89 -9.96 -3.13 2.20
C SER A 89 -9.05 -4.14 2.89
N GLN A 90 -8.95 -5.32 2.28
CA GLN A 90 -8.00 -6.35 2.68
C GLN A 90 -7.47 -7.03 1.42
N GLY A 91 -6.16 -6.96 1.19
CA GLY A 91 -5.50 -7.65 0.08
C GLY A 91 -4.29 -8.45 0.56
N ARG A 92 -3.58 -9.05 -0.39
CA ARG A 92 -2.28 -9.69 -0.14
C ARG A 92 -1.25 -9.11 -1.10
N TRP A 93 -0.03 -8.89 -0.61
CA TRP A 93 1.07 -8.38 -1.43
C TRP A 93 1.26 -9.21 -2.71
N PRO A 94 1.37 -10.56 -2.69
CA PRO A 94 1.61 -11.33 -3.90
C PRO A 94 0.54 -11.17 -4.99
N ASP A 95 -0.69 -10.87 -4.59
CA ASP A 95 -1.82 -10.70 -5.51
C ASP A 95 -1.88 -9.28 -6.09
N ALA A 96 -1.28 -8.30 -5.41
CA ALA A 96 -1.29 -6.89 -5.77
C ALA A 96 0.00 -6.40 -6.46
N ALA A 97 1.15 -7.00 -6.15
CA ALA A 97 2.44 -6.51 -6.63
C ALA A 97 2.80 -7.06 -8.00
N TRP A 98 2.97 -6.15 -8.96
CA TRP A 98 3.47 -6.49 -10.29
C TRP A 98 4.99 -6.69 -10.33
N TRP A 99 5.74 -6.04 -9.43
CA TRP A 99 7.18 -6.15 -9.32
C TRP A 99 7.56 -6.63 -7.92
N THR A 100 8.52 -7.55 -7.84
CA THR A 100 9.10 -7.96 -6.56
C THR A 100 10.00 -6.85 -5.99
N ALA A 101 10.23 -6.85 -4.68
CA ALA A 101 11.17 -5.92 -4.04
C ALA A 101 12.58 -6.02 -4.65
N ALA A 102 13.02 -7.23 -5.03
CA ALA A 102 14.29 -7.46 -5.70
C ALA A 102 14.35 -6.74 -7.06
N GLN A 103 13.28 -6.86 -7.88
CA GLN A 103 13.22 -6.19 -9.18
C GLN A 103 13.18 -4.67 -9.05
N LEU A 104 12.45 -4.12 -8.08
CA LEU A 104 12.43 -2.68 -7.82
C LEU A 104 13.82 -2.16 -7.48
N LEU A 105 14.55 -2.85 -6.59
CA LEU A 105 15.92 -2.49 -6.22
C LEU A 105 16.87 -2.61 -7.42
N THR A 106 16.84 -3.74 -8.14
CA THR A 106 17.70 -3.98 -9.30
C THR A 106 17.48 -2.94 -10.39
N HIS A 107 16.23 -2.55 -10.65
CA HIS A 107 15.92 -1.49 -11.61
C HIS A 107 16.44 -0.12 -11.13
N HIS A 108 16.24 0.21 -9.84
CA HIS A 108 16.70 1.47 -9.28
C HIS A 108 18.22 1.67 -9.50
N THR A 109 19.00 0.59 -9.32
CA THR A 109 20.47 0.65 -9.44
C THR A 109 20.99 0.44 -10.87
N SER A 110 20.12 0.16 -11.86
CA SER A 110 20.59 -0.27 -13.19
C SER A 110 21.30 0.84 -13.97
N ASN A 111 21.13 2.10 -13.58
CA ASN A 111 21.80 3.26 -14.20
C ASN A 111 23.01 3.76 -13.40
N GLY A 112 23.44 3.04 -12.35
CA GLY A 112 24.52 3.46 -11.47
C GLY A 112 24.08 4.31 -10.27
N CYS A 113 22.77 4.48 -10.04
CA CYS A 113 22.26 5.11 -8.82
C CYS A 113 22.77 4.38 -7.57
N ASN A 114 23.35 5.14 -6.64
CA ASN A 114 24.05 4.64 -5.47
C ASN A 114 23.14 4.63 -4.23
N LEU A 115 22.42 3.53 -4.00
CA LEU A 115 21.63 3.36 -2.77
C LEU A 115 22.50 3.47 -1.51
N GLN A 116 21.93 4.08 -0.47
CA GLN A 116 22.55 4.29 0.84
C GLN A 116 21.78 3.55 1.95
N PRO A 117 22.46 3.15 3.03
CA PRO A 117 21.78 2.67 4.23
C PRO A 117 20.76 3.70 4.74
N GLY A 118 19.53 3.26 4.96
CA GLY A 118 18.42 4.12 5.37
C GLY A 118 17.53 4.62 4.23
N ASP A 119 17.91 4.38 2.97
CA ASP A 119 17.01 4.65 1.84
C ASP A 119 15.71 3.84 1.97
N LEU A 120 14.58 4.50 1.70
CA LEU A 120 13.25 3.91 1.76
C LEU A 120 12.63 3.86 0.36
N LEU A 121 12.36 2.65 -0.12
CA LEU A 121 11.71 2.41 -1.42
C LEU A 121 10.26 2.00 -1.21
N GLY A 122 9.33 2.84 -1.64
CA GLY A 122 7.90 2.52 -1.64
C GLY A 122 7.55 1.52 -2.75
N THR A 123 6.62 0.61 -2.46
CA THR A 123 6.10 -0.37 -3.44
C THR A 123 5.22 0.26 -4.52
N GLY A 124 4.77 1.49 -4.30
CA GLY A 124 3.57 2.03 -4.93
C GLY A 124 2.30 1.53 -4.24
N THR A 125 1.15 2.05 -4.67
CA THR A 125 -0.16 1.57 -4.18
C THR A 125 -0.34 0.10 -4.55
N LEU A 126 -0.66 -0.74 -3.56
CA LEU A 126 -0.91 -2.16 -3.75
C LEU A 126 -2.42 -2.41 -3.79
N SER A 127 -2.92 -2.74 -4.97
CA SER A 127 -4.33 -3.08 -5.20
C SER A 127 -4.45 -4.49 -5.74
N GLY A 128 -5.21 -5.33 -5.05
CA GLY A 128 -5.52 -6.68 -5.52
C GLY A 128 -6.54 -6.69 -6.66
N PRO A 129 -6.79 -7.86 -7.27
CA PRO A 129 -7.71 -8.00 -8.40
C PRO A 129 -9.19 -7.74 -8.06
N GLN A 130 -9.58 -7.85 -6.78
CA GLN A 130 -10.98 -7.65 -6.36
C GLN A 130 -11.21 -6.21 -5.86
N PRO A 131 -12.44 -5.65 -6.02
CA PRO A 131 -12.75 -4.28 -5.59
C PRO A 131 -12.48 -3.99 -4.11
N ASP A 132 -12.72 -4.97 -3.23
CA ASP A 132 -12.47 -4.88 -1.78
C ASP A 132 -10.99 -5.03 -1.40
N GLN A 133 -10.11 -5.14 -2.38
CA GLN A 133 -8.64 -5.22 -2.24
C GLN A 133 -7.95 -3.97 -2.77
N ALA A 134 -8.71 -2.91 -3.09
CA ALA A 134 -8.16 -1.65 -3.57
C ALA A 134 -7.27 -0.96 -2.52
N GLY A 135 -6.16 -0.38 -3.00
CA GLY A 135 -5.14 0.27 -2.17
C GLY A 135 -5.38 1.76 -1.92
N SER A 136 -6.46 2.34 -2.47
CA SER A 136 -6.80 3.75 -2.25
C SER A 136 -8.30 4.02 -2.24
N LEU A 137 -8.71 5.07 -1.54
CA LEU A 137 -10.08 5.59 -1.62
C LEU A 137 -10.44 6.02 -3.05
N LEU A 138 -9.47 6.49 -3.84
CA LEU A 138 -9.69 6.85 -5.24
C LEU A 138 -10.22 5.66 -6.04
N GLU A 139 -9.65 4.47 -5.84
CA GLU A 139 -10.08 3.24 -6.48
C GLU A 139 -11.40 2.75 -5.90
N LEU A 140 -11.53 2.65 -4.57
CA LEU A 140 -12.75 2.20 -3.88
C LEU A 140 -13.99 3.00 -4.25
N THR A 141 -13.82 4.28 -4.61
CA THR A 141 -14.91 5.21 -4.90
C THR A 141 -15.04 5.55 -6.37
N LEU A 142 -14.26 4.91 -7.24
CA LEU A 142 -14.19 5.19 -8.68
C LEU A 142 -13.99 6.68 -9.00
N GLY A 143 -13.00 7.30 -8.35
CA GLY A 143 -12.75 8.73 -8.47
C GLY A 143 -13.77 9.58 -7.74
N GLY A 144 -14.35 9.07 -6.65
CA GLY A 144 -15.41 9.75 -5.91
C GLY A 144 -16.79 9.68 -6.58
N LYS A 145 -16.99 8.88 -7.63
CA LYS A 145 -18.31 8.68 -8.26
C LYS A 145 -19.24 7.85 -7.39
N GLN A 146 -18.70 6.87 -6.65
CA GLN A 146 -19.42 6.02 -5.70
C GLN A 146 -19.00 6.36 -4.28
N ALA A 147 -19.92 6.26 -3.32
CA ALA A 147 -19.60 6.44 -1.91
C ALA A 147 -19.45 5.07 -1.24
N ILE A 148 -18.59 5.01 -0.23
CA ILE A 148 -18.49 3.86 0.67
C ILE A 148 -19.48 4.08 1.80
N ASP A 149 -20.42 3.15 1.98
CA ASP A 149 -21.32 3.12 3.13
C ASP A 149 -20.58 2.60 4.36
N LEU A 150 -20.70 3.33 5.47
CA LEU A 150 -20.10 3.01 6.76
C LEU A 150 -21.21 2.75 7.80
N PRO A 151 -20.91 2.02 8.88
CA PRO A 151 -21.82 1.84 10.00
C PRO A 151 -22.41 3.16 10.51
N GLY A 152 -23.64 3.09 11.03
CA GLY A 152 -24.38 4.27 11.49
C GLY A 152 -24.80 5.23 10.38
N GLY A 153 -24.77 4.83 9.10
CA GLY A 153 -25.23 5.63 7.97
C GLY A 153 -24.27 6.72 7.51
N GLU A 154 -23.00 6.66 7.94
CA GLU A 154 -21.97 7.54 7.39
C GLU A 154 -21.61 7.12 5.96
N GLN A 155 -21.20 8.08 5.14
CA GLN A 155 -20.63 7.81 3.83
C GLN A 155 -19.28 8.50 3.67
N ARG A 156 -18.38 7.89 2.88
CA ARG A 156 -17.11 8.50 2.49
C ARG A 156 -16.82 8.35 0.99
N ARG A 157 -16.20 9.37 0.44
CA ARG A 157 -15.62 9.37 -0.92
C ARG A 157 -14.12 9.60 -0.85
N PHE A 158 -13.72 10.57 -0.04
CA PHE A 158 -12.35 10.81 0.39
C PHE A 158 -12.33 11.02 1.90
N MET A 159 -11.12 11.14 2.47
CA MET A 159 -10.94 11.46 3.87
C MET A 159 -11.61 12.80 4.21
N GLN A 160 -12.19 12.87 5.40
CA GLN A 160 -12.70 14.12 6.00
C GLN A 160 -11.83 14.51 7.20
N ASP A 161 -11.91 15.77 7.63
CA ASP A 161 -11.21 16.24 8.82
C ASP A 161 -11.62 15.41 10.06
N GLY A 162 -10.64 15.01 10.85
CA GLY A 162 -10.79 14.15 12.02
C GLY A 162 -10.83 12.64 11.72
N ASP A 163 -10.96 12.24 10.45
CA ASP A 163 -10.85 10.82 10.09
C ASP A 163 -9.42 10.31 10.35
N THR A 164 -9.31 9.10 10.89
CA THR A 164 -8.04 8.41 11.12
C THR A 164 -7.93 7.20 10.20
N LEU A 165 -6.87 7.16 9.38
CA LEU A 165 -6.52 6.02 8.56
C LEU A 165 -5.52 5.12 9.31
N ILE A 166 -5.74 3.82 9.24
CA ILE A 166 -4.93 2.82 9.93
C ILE A 166 -4.56 1.72 8.92
N LEU A 167 -3.26 1.55 8.67
CA LEU A 167 -2.71 0.48 7.87
C LEU A 167 -2.16 -0.61 8.78
N ARG A 168 -2.50 -1.86 8.47
CA ARG A 168 -1.99 -3.04 9.17
C ARG A 168 -1.48 -4.05 8.16
N GLY A 169 -0.44 -4.78 8.55
CA GLY A 169 0.10 -5.85 7.74
C GLY A 169 0.59 -7.01 8.59
N PHE A 170 0.48 -8.22 8.07
CA PHE A 170 1.03 -9.40 8.71
C PHE A 170 1.28 -10.54 7.73
N ALA A 171 2.31 -11.33 8.00
CA ALA A 171 2.58 -12.59 7.31
C ALA A 171 2.11 -13.76 8.18
N GLN A 172 1.39 -14.71 7.58
CA GLN A 172 0.83 -15.87 8.27
C GLN A 172 0.80 -17.08 7.33
N ARG A 173 1.17 -18.25 7.86
CA ARG A 173 1.21 -19.53 7.16
C ARG A 173 1.16 -20.64 8.19
N ASP A 174 0.51 -21.75 7.85
CA ASP A 174 0.46 -22.93 8.70
C ASP A 174 1.88 -23.44 9.00
N GLY A 175 2.12 -23.79 10.26
CA GLY A 175 3.45 -24.22 10.74
C GLY A 175 4.44 -23.08 11.02
N ALA A 176 4.10 -21.82 10.76
CA ALA A 176 4.93 -20.65 11.09
C ALA A 176 4.24 -19.74 12.11
N ARG A 177 5.03 -19.03 12.95
CA ARG A 177 4.49 -17.99 13.84
C ARG A 177 4.11 -16.76 13.02
N ARG A 178 2.91 -16.21 13.22
CA ARG A 178 2.49 -14.96 12.56
C ARG A 178 3.47 -13.83 12.88
N ILE A 179 3.88 -13.08 11.85
CA ILE A 179 4.75 -11.91 11.97
C ILE A 179 3.93 -10.68 11.57
N GLY A 180 3.71 -9.76 12.52
CA GLY A 180 3.04 -8.48 12.25
C GLY A 180 4.03 -7.38 11.85
N LEU A 181 3.60 -6.47 10.99
CA LEU A 181 4.35 -5.24 10.64
C LEU A 181 4.02 -4.06 11.57
N GLY A 182 3.19 -4.27 12.58
CA GLY A 182 2.67 -3.23 13.45
C GLY A 182 1.54 -2.43 12.79
N GLU A 183 1.30 -1.24 13.34
CA GLU A 183 0.28 -0.30 12.86
C GLU A 183 0.96 0.96 12.31
N CYS A 184 0.50 1.44 11.15
CA CYS A 184 0.82 2.76 10.62
C CYS A 184 -0.48 3.58 10.62
N ARG A 185 -0.52 4.66 11.40
CA ARG A 185 -1.76 5.41 11.69
C ARG A 185 -1.54 6.91 11.55
N GLY A 186 -2.50 7.59 10.94
CA GLY A 186 -2.52 9.06 10.87
C GLY A 186 -3.94 9.61 10.87
N THR A 187 -4.15 10.71 11.60
CA THR A 187 -5.41 11.45 11.66
C THR A 187 -5.31 12.70 10.80
N VAL A 188 -6.28 12.91 9.93
CA VAL A 188 -6.37 14.13 9.11
C VAL A 188 -6.81 15.28 10.00
N LEU A 189 -5.99 16.32 10.07
CA LEU A 189 -6.35 17.57 10.75
C LEU A 189 -6.90 18.57 9.73
N PRO A 190 -7.77 19.51 10.17
CA PRO A 190 -8.21 20.61 9.32
C PRO A 190 -7.04 21.35 8.69
N ALA A 191 -7.21 21.75 7.43
CA ALA A 191 -6.24 22.58 6.75
C ALA A 191 -6.04 23.91 7.52
N PRO A 192 -4.80 24.44 7.60
CA PRO A 192 -4.57 25.74 8.21
C PRO A 192 -5.32 26.83 7.42
N VAL A 193 -5.84 27.82 8.14
CA VAL A 193 -6.42 29.02 7.51
C VAL A 193 -5.29 29.83 6.90
N THR A 194 -5.23 29.92 5.57
CA THR A 194 -4.29 30.82 4.91
C THR A 194 -4.84 32.24 4.98
N PRO A 195 -4.14 33.22 5.59
CA PRO A 195 -4.51 34.62 5.44
C PRO A 195 -4.40 34.99 3.96
N GLY A 196 -5.49 35.56 3.41
CA GLY A 196 -5.53 36.06 2.03
C GLY A 196 -4.77 37.36 1.85
#